data_AF-A0A534W2L1-F1
#
_entry.id   AF-A0A534W2L1-F1
#
_cell.length_a   1.000
_cell.length_b   1.000
_cell.length_c   1.000
_cell.angle_alpha   90.00
_cell.angle_beta   90.00
_cell.angle_gamma   90.00
#
_symmetry.space_group_name_H-M   'P 1'
#
loop_
_entity.id
_entity.type
_entity.pdbx_description
1 polymer ?
#
loop_
_entity_poly.entity_id
_entity_poly.type
_entity_poly.pdbx_seq_one_letter_code
_entity_poly.pdbx_strand_id
1 'polypeptide(L)'
;MAKAIWEGRECDVRVDSDLESNWSVSILSGEFDPVSLIQRPAAPVIIKVRAKTRWLALDQGLRSLKAQGRISDFTLEPRPAEEIAAEQAEKAKKKGGKVEEEAEA
;
A
#
# COMPACT_ATOMS: atom_id res chain seq x y z
N MET A 1 2.52 8.47 -8.74
CA MET A 1 3.21 7.16 -8.73
C MET A 1 3.96 6.98 -7.41
N ALA A 2 4.18 5.75 -6.97
CA ALA A 2 4.91 5.45 -5.74
C ALA A 2 6.25 4.77 -6.07
N LYS A 3 7.30 5.16 -5.37
CA LYS A 3 8.66 4.69 -5.58
C LYS A 3 9.26 4.19 -4.26
N ALA A 4 10.09 3.15 -4.32
CA ALA A 4 10.76 2.59 -3.17
C ALA A 4 12.27 2.47 -3.42
N ILE A 5 13.08 2.69 -2.39
CA ILE A 5 14.52 2.47 -2.44
C ILE A 5 14.81 1.03 -2.02
N TRP A 6 15.14 0.19 -2.99
CA TRP A 6 15.53 -1.20 -2.79
C TRP A 6 17.00 -1.39 -3.17
N GLU A 7 17.80 -1.93 -2.25
CA GLU A 7 19.25 -2.12 -2.44
C GLU A 7 20.00 -0.86 -2.95
N GLY A 8 19.57 0.31 -2.46
CA GLY A 8 20.15 1.61 -2.83
C GLY A 8 19.69 2.17 -4.18
N ARG A 9 18.70 1.54 -4.84
CA ARG A 9 18.14 2.00 -6.13
C ARG A 9 16.67 2.35 -6.01
N GLU A 10 16.26 3.33 -6.80
CA GLU A 10 14.86 3.71 -6.91
C GLU A 10 14.13 2.72 -7.83
N CYS A 11 13.08 2.09 -7.29
CA CYS A 11 12.29 1.08 -7.98
C CYS A 11 10.81 1.47 -8.01
N ASP A 12 10.12 1.07 -9.07
CA ASP A 12 8.69 1.31 -9.23
C ASP A 12 7.87 0.34 -8.36
N VAL A 13 6.80 0.89 -7.76
CA VAL A 13 5.89 0.13 -6.91
C VAL A 13 4.58 -0.10 -7.66
N ARG A 14 4.18 -1.37 -7.80
CA ARG A 14 2.86 -1.77 -8.27
C ARG A 14 1.97 -2.20 -7.12
N VAL A 15 0.68 -1.87 -7.23
CA VAL A 15 -0.36 -2.32 -6.30
C VAL A 15 -1.48 -2.93 -7.12
N ASP A 16 -1.73 -4.20 -6.85
CA ASP A 16 -2.72 -5.04 -7.52
C ASP A 16 -3.77 -5.51 -6.50
N SER A 17 -5.02 -5.66 -6.92
CA SER A 17 -6.11 -6.17 -6.08
C SER A 17 -6.35 -7.63 -6.45
N ASP A 18 -6.26 -8.50 -5.46
CA ASP A 18 -6.74 -9.87 -5.56
C ASP A 18 -8.28 -9.90 -5.48
N LEU A 19 -8.90 -10.95 -6.03
CA LEU A 19 -10.36 -11.14 -6.07
C LEU A 19 -11.00 -11.16 -4.67
N GLU A 20 -10.22 -11.44 -3.61
CA GLU A 20 -10.70 -11.57 -2.23
C GLU A 20 -10.42 -10.35 -1.33
N SER A 21 -10.48 -9.12 -1.86
CA SER A 21 -10.19 -7.88 -1.09
C SER A 21 -8.79 -7.82 -0.46
N ASN A 22 -7.87 -8.67 -0.92
CA ASN A 22 -6.46 -8.61 -0.55
C ASN A 22 -5.72 -7.76 -1.58
N TRP A 23 -4.82 -6.90 -1.12
CA TRP A 23 -3.99 -6.09 -2.01
C TRP A 23 -2.57 -6.63 -2.01
N SER A 24 -1.96 -6.69 -3.19
CA SER A 24 -0.58 -7.10 -3.39
C SER A 24 0.25 -5.88 -3.77
N VAL A 25 1.19 -5.51 -2.90
CA VAL A 25 2.17 -4.44 -3.16
C VAL A 25 3.46 -5.09 -3.60
N SER A 26 3.91 -4.77 -4.81
CA SER A 26 5.05 -5.40 -5.49
C SER A 26 6.06 -4.35 -5.91
N ILE A 27 7.32 -4.53 -5.54
CA ILE A 27 8.43 -3.69 -6.01
C ILE A 27 9.06 -4.35 -7.23
N LEU A 28 9.03 -3.63 -8.34
CA LEU A 28 9.65 -4.04 -9.58
C LEU A 28 11.00 -3.35 -9.69
N SER A 29 12.07 -4.13 -9.51
CA SER A 29 13.43 -3.65 -9.73
C SER A 29 13.72 -3.31 -11.18
N GLY A 30 12.96 -3.88 -12.14
CA GLY A 30 13.20 -3.73 -13.58
C GLY A 30 14.49 -4.40 -14.06
N GLU A 31 15.35 -4.83 -13.14
CA GLU A 31 16.64 -5.42 -13.42
C GLU A 31 16.53 -6.92 -13.64
N PHE A 32 17.38 -7.42 -14.53
CA PHE A 32 17.56 -8.84 -14.73
C PHE A 32 18.65 -9.37 -13.82
N ASP A 33 18.39 -10.50 -13.20
CA ASP A 33 19.32 -11.24 -12.37
C ASP A 33 20.64 -11.49 -13.15
N PRO A 34 21.76 -10.85 -12.75
CA PRO A 34 23.03 -10.96 -13.46
C PRO A 34 23.73 -12.30 -13.22
N VAL A 35 23.26 -13.11 -12.25
CA VAL A 35 23.82 -14.42 -11.89
C VAL A 35 23.15 -15.53 -12.70
N SER A 36 21.93 -15.30 -13.17
CA SER A 36 21.19 -16.28 -13.97
C SER A 36 21.63 -16.26 -15.44
N LEU A 37 22.10 -17.41 -15.95
CA LEU A 37 22.34 -17.67 -17.38
C LEU A 37 21.11 -17.36 -18.27
N ILE A 38 19.93 -17.38 -17.64
CA ILE A 38 18.68 -16.93 -18.24
C ILE A 38 18.38 -15.56 -17.66
N GLN A 39 18.40 -14.60 -18.55
CA GLN A 39 17.75 -13.32 -18.50
C GLN A 39 16.37 -13.45 -17.77
N ARG A 40 16.32 -13.21 -16.45
CA ARG A 40 15.12 -13.26 -15.58
C ARG A 40 15.03 -11.99 -14.76
N PRO A 41 13.85 -11.37 -14.62
CA PRO A 41 13.70 -10.22 -13.74
C PRO A 41 14.00 -10.64 -12.30
N ALA A 42 14.73 -9.79 -11.56
CA ALA A 42 14.94 -9.99 -10.14
C ALA A 42 13.60 -10.24 -9.46
N ALA A 43 13.54 -11.28 -8.61
CA ALA A 43 12.29 -11.71 -8.01
C ALA A 43 11.63 -10.52 -7.30
N PRO A 44 10.41 -10.12 -7.71
CA PRO A 44 9.78 -8.94 -7.15
C PRO A 44 9.55 -9.13 -5.66
N VAL A 45 9.82 -8.09 -4.88
CA VAL A 45 9.47 -8.08 -3.45
C VAL A 45 7.97 -7.82 -3.35
N ILE A 46 7.22 -8.84 -2.92
CA ILE A 46 5.76 -8.79 -2.84
C ILE A 46 5.32 -8.91 -1.38
N ILE A 47 4.40 -8.04 -0.97
CA ILE A 47 3.67 -8.16 0.29
C ILE A 47 2.16 -8.12 0.05
N LYS A 48 1.43 -8.99 0.73
CA LYS A 48 -0.03 -8.98 0.75
C LYS A 48 -0.53 -8.24 1.97
N VAL A 49 -1.42 -7.26 1.77
CA VAL A 49 -2.02 -6.45 2.84
C VAL A 49 -3.53 -6.41 2.67
N ARG A 50 -4.25 -6.39 3.79
CA ARG A 50 -5.70 -6.13 3.80
C ARG A 50 -5.94 -4.65 4.03
N ALA A 51 -6.62 -4.02 3.09
CA ALA A 51 -6.95 -2.61 3.15
C ALA A 51 -8.27 -2.33 2.44
N LYS A 52 -8.91 -1.22 2.82
CA LYS A 52 -10.19 -0.81 2.20
C LYS A 52 -10.00 -0.15 0.84
N THR A 53 -8.86 0.51 0.63
CA THR A 53 -8.57 1.25 -0.60
C THR A 53 -7.17 0.90 -1.08
N ARG A 54 -6.97 1.07 -2.39
CA ARG A 54 -5.66 0.89 -3.03
C ARG A 54 -4.58 1.75 -2.37
N TRP A 55 -4.95 2.96 -1.97
CA TRP A 55 -4.01 3.86 -1.33
C TRP A 55 -3.58 3.39 0.05
N LEU A 56 -4.52 2.94 0.88
CA LEU A 56 -4.22 2.38 2.20
C LEU A 56 -3.34 1.15 2.07
N ALA A 57 -3.62 0.29 1.09
CA ALA A 57 -2.78 -0.86 0.79
C ALA A 57 -1.34 -0.43 0.44
N LEU A 58 -1.20 0.61 -0.39
CA LEU A 58 0.11 1.11 -0.81
C LEU A 58 0.92 1.66 0.36
N ASP A 59 0.33 2.53 1.19
CA ASP A 59 1.00 3.09 2.38
C ASP A 59 1.34 2.01 3.41
N GLN A 60 0.40 1.10 3.71
CA GLN A 60 0.62 0.01 4.65
C GLN A 60 1.68 -0.98 4.15
N GLY A 61 1.62 -1.35 2.87
CA GLY A 61 2.58 -2.26 2.24
C GLY A 61 4.00 -1.69 2.26
N LEU A 62 4.20 -0.42 1.89
CA LEU A 62 5.52 0.20 1.89
C LEU A 62 6.09 0.38 3.31
N ARG A 63 5.26 0.75 4.29
CA ARG A 63 5.68 0.79 5.70
C ARG A 63 6.08 -0.58 6.22
N SER A 64 5.31 -1.61 5.90
CA SER A 64 5.65 -2.99 6.29
C SER A 64 6.94 -3.47 5.64
N LEU A 65 7.17 -3.15 4.36
CA LEU A 65 8.43 -3.48 3.68
C LEU A 65 9.64 -2.76 4.30
N LYS A 66 9.47 -1.50 4.70
CA LYS A 66 10.52 -0.75 5.43
C LYS A 66 10.77 -1.34 6.81
N ALA A 67 9.72 -1.70 7.55
CA ALA A 67 9.83 -2.32 8.87
C ALA A 67 10.51 -3.71 8.81
N GLN A 68 10.32 -4.45 7.72
CA GLN A 68 11.00 -5.72 7.48
C GLN A 68 12.45 -5.57 7.00
N GLY A 69 12.94 -4.33 6.80
CA GLY A 69 14.27 -4.07 6.23
C GLY A 69 14.40 -4.50 4.77
N ARG A 70 13.27 -4.76 4.08
CA ARG A 70 13.25 -5.14 2.66
C ARG A 70 13.50 -3.94 1.76
N ILE A 71 13.17 -2.73 2.21
CA ILE A 71 13.49 -1.46 1.53
C ILE A 71 14.13 -0.50 2.52
N SER A 72 14.98 0.38 2.00
CA SER A 72 15.66 1.40 2.80
C SER A 72 14.76 2.62 3.03
N ASP A 73 14.06 3.06 2.00
CA ASP A 73 13.16 4.20 2.05
C ASP A 73 12.06 4.13 0.98
N PHE A 74 11.09 5.03 0.99
CA PHE A 74 10.05 5.09 -0.03
C PHE A 74 9.42 6.48 -0.13
N THR A 75 8.95 6.81 -1.34
CA THR A 75 8.20 8.03 -1.63
C THR A 75 6.81 7.65 -2.13
N LEU A 76 5.80 8.09 -1.40
CA LEU A 76 4.42 8.16 -1.89
C LEU A 76 4.14 9.58 -2.38
N GLU A 77 3.50 9.71 -3.53
CA GLU A 77 2.80 10.95 -3.87
C GLU A 77 1.73 11.28 -2.81
N PRO A 78 1.23 12.52 -2.72
CA PRO A 78 0.14 12.85 -1.82
C PRO A 78 -1.16 12.15 -2.24
N ARG A 79 -1.98 11.77 -1.25
CA ARG A 79 -3.31 11.18 -1.49
C ARG A 79 -4.15 12.09 -2.40
N PRO A 80 -4.87 11.55 -3.40
CA PRO A 80 -5.90 12.31 -4.08
C PRO A 80 -6.96 12.75 -3.05
N ALA A 81 -7.28 14.04 -3.04
CA ALA A 81 -8.16 14.68 -2.05
C ALA A 81 -9.57 14.04 -1.98
N GLU A 82 -10.02 13.43 -3.07
CA GLU A 82 -11.31 12.73 -3.16
C GLU A 82 -11.40 11.50 -2.25
N GLU A 83 -10.32 10.73 -2.07
CA GLU A 83 -10.33 9.56 -1.16
C GLU A 83 -10.26 9.98 0.32
N ILE A 84 -9.63 11.12 0.62
CA ILE A 84 -9.60 11.68 1.98
C ILE A 84 -11.00 12.17 2.38
N ALA A 85 -11.73 12.80 1.46
CA ALA A 85 -13.08 13.29 1.69
C ALA A 85 -14.08 12.12 1.90
N ALA A 86 -13.96 11.04 1.12
CA ALA A 86 -14.82 9.87 1.27
C ALA A 86 -14.60 9.14 2.63
N GLU A 87 -13.36 9.00 3.11
CA GLU A 87 -13.06 8.37 4.40
C GLU A 87 -13.50 9.22 5.61
N GLN A 88 -13.39 10.55 5.50
CA GLN A 88 -13.91 11.49 6.51
C GLN A 88 -15.45 11.47 6.56
N ALA A 89 -16.12 11.37 5.41
CA ALA A 89 -17.58 11.28 5.34
C ALA A 89 -18.12 9.97 5.95
N GLU A 90 -17.43 8.84 5.78
CA GLU A 90 -17.79 7.57 6.43
C GLU A 90 -17.56 7.61 7.95
N LYS A 91 -16.46 8.23 8.41
CA LYS A 91 -16.19 8.42 9.85
C LYS A 91 -17.19 9.37 10.51
N ALA A 92 -17.67 10.39 9.79
CA ALA A 92 -18.71 11.30 10.27
C ALA A 92 -20.07 10.61 10.42
N LYS A 93 -20.44 9.70 9.49
CA LYS A 93 -21.69 8.91 9.60
C LYS A 93 -21.68 7.95 10.80
N LYS A 94 -20.53 7.38 11.16
CA LYS A 94 -20.40 6.52 12.35
C LYS A 94 -20.42 7.24 13.69
N LYS A 95 -20.10 8.55 13.73
CA LYS A 95 -20.24 9.36 14.95
C LYS A 95 -21.67 9.89 15.18
N GLY A 96 -22.51 9.92 14.14
CA GLY A 96 -23.92 10.33 14.25
C GLY A 96 -24.83 9.28 14.89
N GLY A 97 -24.46 7.98 14.84
CA GLY A 97 -25.27 6.90 15.39
C GLY A 97 -25.03 6.56 16.87
N LYS A 98 -24.19 7.31 17.59
CA LYS A 98 -23.86 7.04 19.00
C LYS A 98 -24.39 8.12 19.96
N VAL A 99 -25.43 8.85 19.58
CA VAL A 99 -26.01 9.93 20.42
C VAL A 99 -27.52 9.74 20.67
N GLU A 100 -28.18 8.72 20.10
CA GLU A 100 -29.63 8.50 20.29
C GLU A 100 -29.99 7.36 21.27
N GLU A 101 -29.04 6.84 22.08
CA GLU A 101 -29.34 5.80 23.09
C GLU A 101 -28.94 6.20 24.53
N GLU A 102 -29.02 7.48 24.88
CA GLU A 102 -28.99 7.93 26.29
C GLU A 102 -29.93 9.14 26.47
N ALA A 103 -31.24 8.92 26.25
CA ALA A 103 -32.27 9.89 26.61
C ALA A 103 -33.64 9.23 26.88
N GLU A 104 -33.71 8.02 27.43
CA GLU A 104 -34.91 7.53 28.15
C GLU A 104 -34.59 6.25 28.93
N ALA A 105 -34.28 6.39 30.23
CA ALA A 105 -34.46 5.36 31.25
C ALA A 105 -34.40 6.00 32.64
#